data_AF-A0A1I1QAE1-F1
#
_entry.id   AF-A0A1I1QAE1-F1
#
_cell.length_a   1.000
_cell.length_b   1.000
_cell.length_c   1.000
_cell.angle_alpha   90.00
_cell.angle_beta   90.00
_cell.angle_gamma   90.00
#
_symmetry.space_group_name_H-M   'P 1'
#
loop_
_entity.id
_entity.type
_entity.pdbx_description
1 polymer ?
#
loop_
_entity_poly.entity_id
_entity_poly.type
_entity_poly.pdbx_seq_one_letter_code
_entity_poly.pdbx_strand_id
1 'polypeptide(L)'
;MAKPSQPYRTVDTRPSKDSLVKPGELVDLIEVTPLTLTDRRIYNQLLENAWEAIDKPVLHVIAKSDLRGSHNSNDRVGESIERLMSAIVKIEAVWDGKPAIERVQLLGGNLEMARADGLLEYEIPPRLRKIISNSTIFARLQREVMFALSSKYALTLYEMVQKRGNLRWRSSEKFSLEALRGVLGVPKGKLTSWSNLRMRAIDPAVEEVSALSDYMVEVQPIKTGRSVTHVELRWWRKDGEATGKVERALQFASTGRKAKAEGRTEEVAPISTKPRPGWLDQQGVALKTQTYETARLRHPGYDIYYVEGEWRSWAAGKEPPADPDRAFLAFFRKFAEANPI
;
A
#
# COMPACT_ATOMS: atom_id res chain seq x y z
N MET A 1 -40.79 -11.03 26.82
CA MET A 1 -39.67 -10.11 26.52
C MET A 1 -38.73 -10.82 25.57
N ALA A 2 -38.56 -10.33 24.33
CA ALA A 2 -37.58 -10.89 23.42
C ALA A 2 -36.17 -10.72 24.02
N LYS A 3 -35.37 -11.78 24.09
CA LYS A 3 -33.95 -11.67 24.47
C LYS A 3 -33.30 -10.62 23.55
N PRO A 4 -32.55 -9.64 24.07
CA PRO A 4 -31.80 -8.73 23.21
C PRO A 4 -30.88 -9.59 22.32
N SER A 5 -30.99 -9.46 21.00
CA SER A 5 -30.12 -10.20 20.08
C SER A 5 -28.70 -9.73 20.34
N GLN A 6 -27.80 -10.64 20.71
CA GLN A 6 -26.40 -10.29 20.86
C GLN A 6 -25.90 -9.69 19.53
N PRO A 7 -25.18 -8.55 19.57
CA PRO A 7 -24.63 -7.97 18.36
C PRO A 7 -23.63 -8.96 17.76
N TYR A 8 -23.77 -9.23 16.46
CA TYR A 8 -22.87 -10.08 15.69
C TYR A 8 -21.43 -9.59 15.82
N ARG A 9 -20.51 -10.45 16.26
CA ARG A 9 -19.11 -10.07 16.48
C ARG A 9 -18.29 -10.34 15.23
N THR A 10 -17.26 -9.53 15.03
CA THR A 10 -16.34 -9.70 13.91
C THR A 10 -15.71 -11.10 13.91
N VAL A 11 -15.35 -11.63 15.08
CA VAL A 11 -14.75 -12.97 15.26
C VAL A 11 -15.66 -14.12 14.82
N ASP A 12 -16.99 -13.93 14.79
CA ASP A 12 -17.94 -14.93 14.32
C ASP A 12 -17.90 -15.08 12.78
N THR A 13 -17.27 -14.12 12.09
CA THR A 13 -17.14 -14.13 10.63
C THR A 13 -16.03 -15.06 10.20
N ARG A 14 -16.33 -16.00 9.31
CA ARG A 14 -15.30 -16.88 8.75
C ARG A 14 -14.60 -16.23 7.53
N PRO A 15 -13.25 -16.22 7.51
CA PRO A 15 -12.46 -16.03 6.30
C PRO A 15 -12.81 -17.12 5.28
N SER A 16 -12.47 -16.85 4.03
CA SER A 16 -12.57 -17.85 2.95
C SER A 16 -11.19 -18.11 2.38
N LYS A 17 -11.06 -19.10 1.50
CA LYS A 17 -9.81 -19.35 0.77
C LYS A 17 -9.37 -18.13 -0.05
N ASP A 18 -10.26 -17.22 -0.38
CA ASP A 18 -9.95 -16.08 -1.25
C ASP A 18 -10.04 -14.74 -0.53
N SER A 19 -10.45 -14.73 0.75
CA SER A 19 -10.65 -13.49 1.50
C SER A 19 -10.30 -13.60 2.98
N LEU A 20 -9.63 -12.58 3.50
CA LEU A 20 -9.37 -12.41 4.92
C LEU A 20 -10.36 -11.43 5.56
N VAL A 21 -10.56 -11.55 6.86
CA VAL A 21 -11.40 -10.65 7.67
C VAL A 21 -10.49 -9.78 8.53
N LYS A 22 -10.70 -8.46 8.50
CA LYS A 22 -9.95 -7.50 9.31
C LYS A 22 -10.91 -6.67 10.17
N PRO A 23 -10.80 -6.71 11.51
CA PRO A 23 -11.59 -5.86 12.41
C PRO A 23 -11.48 -4.38 12.06
N GLY A 24 -12.58 -3.66 12.17
CA GLY A 24 -12.71 -2.27 11.74
C GLY A 24 -11.81 -1.31 12.52
N GLU A 25 -11.48 -1.65 13.76
CA GLU A 25 -10.53 -0.94 14.62
C GLU A 25 -9.09 -1.09 14.10
N LEU A 26 -8.78 -2.21 13.43
CA LEU A 26 -7.48 -2.42 12.79
C LEU A 26 -7.37 -1.79 11.40
N VAL A 27 -8.50 -1.45 10.79
CA VAL A 27 -8.55 -0.69 9.52
C VAL A 27 -8.33 0.80 9.79
N ASP A 28 -8.94 1.33 10.86
CA ASP A 28 -8.90 2.76 11.19
C ASP A 28 -7.79 3.12 12.19
N LEU A 29 -6.88 2.19 12.51
CA LEU A 29 -5.76 2.46 13.42
C LEU A 29 -4.83 3.55 12.85
N ILE A 30 -4.17 4.28 13.76
CA ILE A 30 -3.16 5.27 13.39
C ILE A 30 -1.77 4.69 13.69
N GLU A 31 -0.96 4.55 12.63
CA GLU A 31 0.42 4.09 12.72
C GLU A 31 1.31 5.18 13.33
N VAL A 32 2.02 4.86 14.41
CA VAL A 32 3.10 5.71 14.93
C VAL A 32 4.41 5.38 14.22
N THR A 33 4.70 4.08 14.10
CA THR A 33 5.83 3.54 13.33
C THR A 33 5.37 3.29 11.89
N PRO A 34 5.97 3.93 10.87
CA PRO A 34 5.56 3.74 9.49
C PRO A 34 5.83 2.31 9.02
N LEU A 35 4.79 1.62 8.56
CA LEU A 35 4.93 0.31 7.95
C LEU A 35 5.08 0.41 6.44
N THR A 36 5.76 -0.57 5.85
CA THR A 36 5.82 -0.79 4.40
C THR A 36 4.60 -1.58 3.91
N LEU A 37 4.42 -1.68 2.59
CA LEU A 37 3.39 -2.55 2.00
C LEU A 37 3.61 -4.02 2.39
N THR A 38 4.87 -4.47 2.41
CA THR A 38 5.24 -5.84 2.78
C THR A 38 4.88 -6.13 4.22
N ASP A 39 5.21 -5.23 5.15
CA ASP A 39 4.89 -5.41 6.58
C ASP A 39 3.37 -5.54 6.79
N ARG A 40 2.57 -4.70 6.11
CA ARG A 40 1.10 -4.75 6.21
C ARG A 40 0.51 -6.03 5.63
N ARG A 41 1.08 -6.55 4.54
CA ARG A 41 0.67 -7.84 3.96
C ARG A 41 0.99 -9.00 4.89
N ILE A 42 2.22 -9.06 5.39
CA ILE A 42 2.65 -10.07 6.37
C ILE A 42 1.72 -10.01 7.58
N TYR A 43 1.47 -8.81 8.12
CA TYR A 43 0.54 -8.65 9.24
C TYR A 43 -0.87 -9.16 8.93
N ASN A 44 -1.44 -8.83 7.77
CA ASN A 44 -2.75 -9.35 7.36
C ASN A 44 -2.75 -10.90 7.22
N GLN A 45 -1.65 -11.50 6.76
CA GLN A 45 -1.50 -12.96 6.70
C GLN A 45 -1.38 -13.59 8.09
N LEU A 46 -0.67 -12.95 9.02
CA LEU A 46 -0.58 -13.39 10.42
C LEU A 46 -1.95 -13.33 11.10
N LEU A 47 -2.74 -12.27 10.88
CA LEU A 47 -4.10 -12.18 11.40
C LEU A 47 -4.99 -13.29 10.83
N GLU A 48 -4.85 -13.57 9.54
CA GLU A 48 -5.61 -14.63 8.87
C GLU A 48 -5.27 -16.02 9.40
N ASN A 49 -3.98 -16.33 9.56
CA ASN A 49 -3.54 -17.60 10.13
C ASN A 49 -3.99 -17.77 11.59
N ALA A 50 -4.03 -16.67 12.36
CA ALA A 50 -4.46 -16.69 13.75
C ALA A 50 -5.99 -16.80 13.92
N TRP A 51 -6.79 -16.59 12.86
CA TRP A 51 -8.20 -16.21 12.97
C TRP A 51 -9.05 -17.11 13.89
N GLU A 52 -8.95 -18.43 13.76
CA GLU A 52 -9.72 -19.41 14.54
C GLU A 52 -9.48 -19.35 16.06
N ALA A 53 -8.35 -18.78 16.48
CA ALA A 53 -7.98 -18.64 17.88
C ALA A 53 -7.48 -17.23 18.22
N ILE A 54 -7.82 -16.23 17.41
CA ILE A 54 -7.23 -14.88 17.48
C ILE A 54 -7.58 -14.14 18.77
N ASP A 55 -8.68 -14.53 19.43
CA ASP A 55 -9.12 -14.01 20.71
C ASP A 55 -8.46 -14.74 21.91
N LYS A 56 -7.89 -15.91 21.69
CA LYS A 56 -7.34 -16.78 22.74
C LYS A 56 -5.88 -16.41 23.06
N PRO A 57 -5.45 -16.58 24.32
CA PRO A 57 -4.06 -16.37 24.74
C PRO A 57 -3.19 -17.58 24.33
N VAL A 58 -3.03 -17.80 23.03
CA VAL A 58 -2.27 -18.94 22.49
C VAL A 58 -1.17 -18.46 21.54
N LEU A 59 -0.19 -19.33 21.32
CA LEU A 59 0.81 -19.16 20.28
C LEU A 59 0.26 -19.67 18.95
N HIS A 60 0.52 -18.93 17.89
CA HIS A 60 0.16 -19.27 16.51
C HIS A 60 1.42 -19.67 15.75
N VAL A 61 1.28 -20.61 14.83
CA VAL A 61 2.41 -21.10 14.02
C VAL A 61 2.06 -20.95 12.55
N ILE A 62 3.01 -20.46 11.75
CA ILE A 62 2.89 -20.32 10.30
C ILE A 62 4.22 -20.68 9.62
N ALA A 63 4.16 -21.23 8.40
CA ALA A 63 5.37 -21.44 7.61
C ALA A 63 5.89 -20.10 7.05
N LYS A 64 7.20 -19.86 7.11
CA LYS A 64 7.80 -18.63 6.54
C LYS A 64 7.60 -18.53 5.03
N SER A 65 7.47 -19.67 4.35
CA SER A 65 7.12 -19.75 2.92
C SER A 65 5.79 -19.07 2.58
N ASP A 66 4.86 -18.99 3.55
CA ASP A 66 3.54 -18.43 3.31
C ASP A 66 3.57 -16.90 3.43
N LEU A 67 4.55 -16.35 4.16
CA LEU A 67 4.72 -14.91 4.39
C LEU A 67 5.56 -14.20 3.29
N ARG A 68 6.44 -14.92 2.59
CA ARG A 68 7.38 -14.31 1.61
C ARG A 68 6.73 -13.85 0.30
N GLY A 69 5.47 -14.21 0.04
CA GLY A 69 4.79 -13.92 -1.22
C GLY A 69 5.52 -14.53 -2.43
N SER A 70 5.73 -13.76 -3.50
CA SER A 70 6.45 -14.19 -4.71
C SER A 70 7.97 -14.07 -4.62
N HIS A 71 8.53 -13.75 -3.44
CA HIS A 71 9.97 -13.62 -3.26
C HIS A 71 10.60 -14.93 -2.80
N ASN A 72 11.81 -15.21 -3.28
CA ASN A 72 12.51 -16.45 -2.96
C ASN A 72 13.31 -16.41 -1.65
N SER A 73 13.70 -15.21 -1.16
CA SER A 73 14.40 -15.04 0.13
C SER A 73 13.44 -14.67 1.27
N ASN A 74 13.74 -15.19 2.46
CA ASN A 74 13.00 -14.93 3.70
C ASN A 74 13.64 -13.84 4.57
N ASP A 75 14.77 -13.24 4.17
CA ASP A 75 15.45 -12.19 4.95
C ASP A 75 14.51 -10.99 5.20
N ARG A 76 13.66 -10.70 4.21
CA ARG A 76 12.63 -9.65 4.32
C ARG A 76 11.54 -9.96 5.34
N VAL A 77 11.27 -11.25 5.61
CA VAL A 77 10.26 -11.66 6.59
C VAL A 77 10.74 -11.28 7.99
N GLY A 78 11.97 -11.63 8.37
CA GLY A 78 12.54 -11.30 9.68
C GLY A 78 12.52 -9.81 9.98
N GLU A 79 13.00 -8.97 9.04
CA GLU A 79 12.95 -7.51 9.20
C GLU A 79 11.52 -6.97 9.34
N SER A 80 10.56 -7.54 8.60
CA SER A 80 9.15 -7.18 8.74
C SER A 80 8.59 -7.58 10.10
N ILE A 81 8.96 -8.75 10.65
CA ILE A 81 8.57 -9.17 12.00
C ILE A 81 9.10 -8.17 13.04
N GLU A 82 10.37 -7.78 12.99
CA GLU A 82 10.96 -6.80 13.90
C GLU A 82 10.26 -5.42 13.82
N ARG A 83 9.95 -4.96 12.60
CA ARG A 83 9.16 -3.73 12.40
C ARG A 83 7.74 -3.85 12.99
N LEU A 84 7.10 -5.00 12.86
CA LEU A 84 5.75 -5.24 13.41
C LEU A 84 5.76 -5.32 14.95
N MET A 85 6.81 -5.89 15.56
CA MET A 85 6.99 -5.91 17.01
C MET A 85 7.20 -4.51 17.58
N SER A 86 7.99 -3.68 16.88
CA SER A 86 8.27 -2.29 17.29
C SER A 86 7.17 -1.30 16.88
N ALA A 87 6.17 -1.75 16.10
CA ALA A 87 5.08 -0.91 15.65
C ALA A 87 4.05 -0.66 16.77
N ILE A 88 4.04 0.57 17.27
CA ILE A 88 2.98 1.06 18.14
C ILE A 88 1.89 1.70 17.28
N VAL A 89 0.65 1.32 17.52
CA VAL A 89 -0.53 1.92 16.90
C VAL A 89 -1.43 2.56 17.93
N LYS A 90 -2.20 3.56 17.50
CA LYS A 90 -3.23 4.20 18.30
C LYS A 90 -4.60 3.80 17.79
N ILE A 91 -5.48 3.42 18.70
CA ILE A 91 -6.86 3.05 18.43
C ILE A 91 -7.76 3.93 19.29
N GLU A 92 -8.80 4.48 18.68
CA GLU A 92 -9.84 5.22 19.40
C GLU A 92 -10.56 4.28 20.37
N ALA A 93 -10.71 4.72 21.62
CA ALA A 93 -11.34 3.95 22.67
C ALA A 93 -12.29 4.84 23.48
N VAL A 94 -13.08 4.21 24.35
CA VAL A 94 -13.91 4.91 25.33
C VAL A 94 -13.52 4.40 26.71
N TRP A 95 -13.20 5.32 27.62
CA TRP A 95 -12.90 5.04 29.01
C TRP A 95 -13.86 5.85 29.89
N ASP A 96 -14.66 5.19 30.72
CA ASP A 96 -15.68 5.81 31.57
C ASP A 96 -16.58 6.80 30.83
N GLY A 97 -17.06 6.40 29.64
CA GLY A 97 -17.93 7.20 28.79
C GLY A 97 -17.24 8.38 28.09
N LYS A 98 -15.93 8.57 28.27
CA LYS A 98 -15.15 9.64 27.64
C LYS A 98 -14.25 9.09 26.54
N PRO A 99 -13.98 9.87 25.47
CA PRO A 99 -12.99 9.50 24.47
C PRO A 99 -11.63 9.24 25.10
N ALA A 100 -10.99 8.14 24.69
CA ALA A 100 -9.67 7.72 25.12
C ALA A 100 -8.87 7.23 23.91
N ILE A 101 -7.54 7.13 24.08
CA ILE A 101 -6.65 6.57 23.06
C ILE A 101 -5.94 5.37 23.67
N GLU A 102 -6.20 4.20 23.10
CA GLU A 102 -5.48 2.99 23.43
C GLU A 102 -4.23 2.88 22.54
N ARG A 103 -3.09 2.50 23.14
CA ARG A 103 -1.82 2.26 22.44
C ARG A 103 -1.45 0.80 22.58
N VAL A 104 -1.19 0.14 21.46
CA VAL A 104 -0.89 -1.29 21.42
C VAL A 104 0.21 -1.57 20.39
N GLN A 105 0.96 -2.64 20.62
CA GLN A 105 1.83 -3.22 19.60
C GLN A 105 1.00 -4.05 18.62
N LEU A 106 1.48 -4.21 17.40
CA LEU A 106 0.83 -5.05 16.39
C LEU A 106 1.18 -6.53 16.52
N LEU A 107 2.39 -6.85 16.97
CA LEU A 107 2.87 -8.23 17.12
C LEU A 107 3.55 -8.40 18.48
N GLY A 108 3.26 -9.51 19.15
CA GLY A 108 3.87 -9.85 20.44
C GLY A 108 5.17 -10.63 20.29
N GLY A 109 5.53 -11.37 21.35
CA GLY A 109 6.66 -12.29 21.32
C GLY A 109 6.55 -13.30 20.19
N ASN A 110 7.70 -13.67 19.63
CA ASN A 110 7.78 -14.67 18.56
C ASN A 110 9.10 -15.45 18.64
N LEU A 111 9.10 -16.63 18.02
CA LEU A 111 10.24 -17.50 17.84
C LEU A 111 10.33 -17.87 16.36
N GLU A 112 11.43 -17.48 15.72
CA GLU A 112 11.69 -17.76 14.31
C GLU A 112 12.73 -18.90 14.17
N MET A 113 12.37 -19.97 13.46
CA MET A 113 13.35 -21.00 13.12
C MET A 113 14.41 -20.45 12.16
N ALA A 114 15.69 -20.73 12.41
CA ALA A 114 16.81 -20.21 11.61
C ALA A 114 16.80 -20.67 10.15
N ARG A 115 16.33 -21.89 9.86
CA ARG A 115 16.23 -22.40 8.48
C ARG A 115 15.26 -21.55 7.65
N ALA A 116 15.57 -21.36 6.37
CA ALA A 116 14.77 -20.52 5.49
C ALA A 116 13.32 -21.02 5.40
N ASP A 117 13.08 -22.29 5.09
CA ASP A 117 11.76 -22.93 5.02
C ASP A 117 11.12 -23.24 6.39
N GLY A 118 11.60 -22.56 7.44
CA GLY A 118 11.20 -22.81 8.81
C GLY A 118 9.81 -22.30 9.17
N LEU A 119 9.47 -22.53 10.43
CA LEU A 119 8.24 -22.02 11.05
C LEU A 119 8.53 -20.73 11.80
N LEU A 120 7.51 -19.88 11.86
CA LEU A 120 7.41 -18.74 12.76
C LEU A 120 6.30 -19.02 13.77
N GLU A 121 6.65 -19.02 15.05
CA GLU A 121 5.70 -18.98 16.15
C GLU A 121 5.53 -17.54 16.61
N TYR A 122 4.30 -17.08 16.86
CA TYR A 122 4.01 -15.70 17.26
C TYR A 122 2.75 -15.61 18.13
N GLU A 123 2.64 -14.53 18.90
CA GLU A 123 1.43 -14.22 19.67
C GLU A 123 0.78 -12.90 19.25
N ILE A 124 -0.55 -12.82 19.41
CA ILE A 124 -1.30 -11.57 19.29
C ILE A 124 -1.35 -10.89 20.68
N PRO A 125 -0.90 -9.63 20.80
CA PRO A 125 -0.86 -8.93 22.08
C PRO A 125 -2.21 -8.94 22.82
N PRO A 126 -2.25 -9.12 24.16
CA PRO A 126 -3.50 -9.26 24.91
C PRO A 126 -4.51 -8.13 24.71
N ARG A 127 -4.04 -6.87 24.67
CA ARG A 127 -4.90 -5.71 24.38
C ARG A 127 -5.49 -5.78 22.98
N LEU A 128 -4.68 -6.18 22.00
CA LEU A 128 -5.12 -6.32 20.62
C LEU A 128 -6.17 -7.42 20.48
N ARG A 129 -5.98 -8.57 21.14
CA ARG A 129 -7.01 -9.64 21.20
C ARG A 129 -8.34 -9.10 21.74
N LYS A 130 -8.31 -8.35 22.85
CA LYS A 130 -9.51 -7.74 23.42
C LYS A 130 -10.20 -6.78 22.44
N ILE A 131 -9.45 -5.98 21.70
CA ILE A 131 -10.01 -5.07 20.68
C ILE A 131 -10.68 -5.90 19.57
N ILE A 132 -10.00 -6.93 19.06
CA ILE A 132 -10.50 -7.82 18.02
C ILE A 132 -11.79 -8.53 18.46
N SER A 133 -11.82 -9.11 19.66
CA SER A 133 -13.00 -9.82 20.20
C SER A 133 -14.22 -8.93 20.37
N ASN A 134 -14.01 -7.65 20.68
CA ASN A 134 -15.11 -6.70 20.90
C ASN A 134 -15.61 -6.04 19.61
N SER A 135 -14.86 -6.16 18.51
CA SER A 135 -15.20 -5.58 17.22
C SER A 135 -16.54 -6.12 16.68
N THR A 136 -17.32 -5.24 16.08
CA THR A 136 -18.62 -5.55 15.42
C THR A 136 -18.66 -5.14 13.95
N ILE A 137 -17.61 -4.47 13.48
CA ILE A 137 -17.46 -3.98 12.11
C ILE A 137 -16.18 -4.58 11.56
N PHE A 138 -16.18 -5.03 10.32
CA PHE A 138 -15.00 -5.60 9.68
C PHE A 138 -14.92 -5.25 8.20
N ALA A 139 -13.71 -5.28 7.67
CA ALA A 139 -13.43 -5.31 6.24
C ALA A 139 -13.22 -6.76 5.80
N ARG A 140 -13.76 -7.13 4.63
CA ARG A 140 -13.42 -8.38 3.95
C ARG A 140 -12.47 -8.06 2.80
N LEU A 141 -11.21 -8.47 2.90
CA LEU A 141 -10.21 -8.16 1.89
C LEU A 141 -10.00 -9.38 0.99
N GLN A 142 -10.14 -9.20 -0.32
CA GLN A 142 -9.84 -10.24 -1.30
C GLN A 142 -8.31 -10.36 -1.42
N ARG A 143 -7.78 -11.58 -1.29
CA ARG A 143 -6.34 -11.86 -1.34
C ARG A 143 -5.71 -11.37 -2.63
N GLU A 144 -6.34 -11.66 -3.77
CA GLU A 144 -5.83 -11.29 -5.09
C GLU A 144 -5.67 -9.77 -5.24
N VAL A 145 -6.66 -8.99 -4.79
CA VAL A 145 -6.61 -7.52 -4.80
C VAL A 145 -5.53 -7.03 -3.85
N MET A 146 -5.49 -7.52 -2.61
CA MET A 146 -4.48 -7.15 -1.62
C MET A 146 -3.05 -7.33 -2.14
N PHE A 147 -2.78 -8.42 -2.86
CA PHE A 147 -1.46 -8.71 -3.46
C PHE A 147 -1.22 -8.01 -4.81
N ALA A 148 -2.26 -7.56 -5.50
CA ALA A 148 -2.12 -6.81 -6.75
C ALA A 148 -1.79 -5.33 -6.54
N LEU A 149 -2.25 -4.72 -5.44
CA LEU A 149 -1.95 -3.32 -5.11
C LEU A 149 -0.44 -3.09 -4.98
N SER A 150 0.09 -1.96 -5.44
CA SER A 150 1.53 -1.67 -5.47
C SER A 150 1.96 -0.68 -4.38
N SER A 151 0.99 0.02 -3.78
CA SER A 151 1.23 1.04 -2.75
C SER A 151 0.62 0.67 -1.40
N LYS A 152 1.33 0.99 -0.31
CA LYS A 152 0.77 0.89 1.05
C LYS A 152 -0.47 1.78 1.22
N TYR A 153 -0.49 2.94 0.57
CA TYR A 153 -1.63 3.85 0.60
C TYR A 153 -2.84 3.27 -0.13
N ALA A 154 -2.61 2.57 -1.25
CA ALA A 154 -3.65 1.86 -1.98
C ALA A 154 -4.23 0.71 -1.13
N LEU A 155 -3.37 -0.07 -0.45
CA LEU A 155 -3.82 -1.10 0.48
C LEU A 155 -4.70 -0.53 1.60
N THR A 156 -4.28 0.54 2.27
CA THR A 156 -5.10 1.15 3.32
C THR A 156 -6.40 1.73 2.78
N LEU A 157 -6.38 2.41 1.63
CA LEU A 157 -7.59 2.95 1.03
C LEU A 157 -8.57 1.83 0.68
N TYR A 158 -8.07 0.71 0.13
CA TYR A 158 -8.86 -0.49 -0.12
C TYR A 158 -9.48 -1.04 1.16
N GLU A 159 -8.70 -1.16 2.24
CA GLU A 159 -9.20 -1.60 3.56
C GLU A 159 -10.30 -0.67 4.09
N MET A 160 -10.09 0.65 4.01
CA MET A 160 -11.07 1.65 4.43
C MET A 160 -12.38 1.51 3.66
N VAL A 161 -12.31 1.29 2.35
CA VAL A 161 -13.49 1.11 1.48
C VAL A 161 -14.16 -0.23 1.74
N GLN A 162 -13.41 -1.33 1.92
CA GLN A 162 -14.00 -2.64 2.23
C GLN A 162 -14.76 -2.66 3.56
N LYS A 163 -14.30 -1.90 4.56
CA LYS A 163 -15.03 -1.70 5.82
C LYS A 163 -16.40 -1.03 5.62
N ARG A 164 -16.52 -0.19 4.59
CA ARG A 164 -17.64 0.76 4.39
C ARG A 164 -18.55 0.42 3.21
N GLY A 165 -18.06 -0.36 2.26
CA GLY A 165 -18.65 -0.50 0.94
C GLY A 165 -20.03 -1.16 0.90
N ASN A 166 -20.38 -1.91 1.94
CA ASN A 166 -21.69 -2.54 2.09
C ASN A 166 -22.71 -1.70 2.87
N LEU A 167 -22.38 -0.46 3.26
CA LEU A 167 -23.32 0.45 3.90
C LEU A 167 -24.39 0.88 2.89
N ARG A 168 -25.66 0.61 3.19
CA ARG A 168 -26.79 0.87 2.28
C ARG A 168 -27.07 2.35 2.02
N TRP A 169 -26.94 3.17 3.06
CA TRP A 169 -27.37 4.58 3.05
C TRP A 169 -26.21 5.56 3.16
N ARG A 170 -24.98 5.08 3.03
CA ARG A 170 -23.77 5.89 3.16
C ARG A 170 -22.73 5.47 2.13
N SER A 171 -22.41 6.40 1.25
CA SER A 171 -21.39 6.27 0.21
C SER A 171 -20.27 7.30 0.34
N SER A 172 -20.25 8.09 1.43
CA SER A 172 -19.17 9.01 1.73
C SER A 172 -18.87 9.17 3.23
N GLU A 173 -17.64 9.56 3.53
CA GLU A 173 -17.18 9.92 4.87
C GLU A 173 -16.14 11.05 4.82
N LYS A 174 -16.25 11.98 5.77
CA LYS A 174 -15.33 13.11 5.90
C LYS A 174 -14.23 12.78 6.90
N PHE A 175 -12.99 13.12 6.55
CA PHE A 175 -11.83 12.97 7.41
C PHE A 175 -11.10 14.30 7.52
N SER A 176 -10.58 14.64 8.71
CA SER A 176 -9.58 15.70 8.80
C SER A 176 -8.31 15.27 8.06
N LEU A 177 -7.53 16.23 7.56
CA LEU A 177 -6.26 15.91 6.92
C LEU A 177 -5.25 15.25 7.87
N GLU A 178 -5.37 15.48 9.16
CA GLU A 178 -4.54 14.82 10.18
C GLU A 178 -4.94 13.35 10.32
N ALA A 179 -6.24 13.08 10.51
CA ALA A 179 -6.77 11.72 10.62
C ALA A 179 -6.43 10.88 9.38
N LEU A 180 -6.64 11.44 8.18
CA LEU A 180 -6.32 10.73 6.93
C LEU A 180 -4.83 10.36 6.86
N ARG A 181 -3.91 11.27 7.20
CA ARG A 181 -2.47 10.96 7.21
C ARG A 181 -2.11 9.87 8.21
N GLY A 182 -2.75 9.92 9.39
CA GLY A 182 -2.57 8.92 10.44
C GLY A 182 -2.97 7.52 9.97
N VAL A 183 -4.17 7.39 9.40
CA VAL A 183 -4.70 6.12 8.89
C VAL A 183 -3.89 5.62 7.69
N LEU A 184 -3.55 6.49 6.73
CA LEU A 184 -2.69 6.13 5.59
C LEU A 184 -1.27 5.70 6.01
N GLY A 185 -0.86 5.96 7.26
CA GLY A 185 0.48 5.69 7.77
C GLY A 185 1.53 6.56 7.10
N VAL A 186 1.21 7.83 6.89
CA VAL A 186 2.16 8.85 6.41
C VAL A 186 3.14 9.15 7.54
N PRO A 187 4.47 9.00 7.32
CA PRO A 187 5.45 9.31 8.36
C PRO A 187 5.35 10.76 8.85
N LYS A 188 5.61 10.99 10.14
CA LYS A 188 5.61 12.33 10.73
C LYS A 188 6.53 13.27 9.94
N GLY A 189 6.02 14.46 9.60
CA GLY A 189 6.76 15.47 8.82
C GLY A 189 6.83 15.20 7.31
N LYS A 190 6.19 14.15 6.79
CA LYS A 190 6.07 13.89 5.34
C LYS A 190 4.69 14.27 4.82
N LEU A 191 4.62 14.56 3.52
CA LEU A 191 3.37 14.91 2.80
C LEU A 191 2.53 15.99 3.53
N THR A 192 3.22 16.99 4.06
CA THR A 192 2.62 18.04 4.91
C THR A 192 1.68 18.96 4.14
N SER A 193 1.95 19.24 2.87
CA SER A 193 1.04 19.99 1.99
C SER A 193 -0.04 19.08 1.40
N TRP A 194 -1.23 19.64 1.16
CA TRP A 194 -2.30 18.94 0.46
C TRP A 194 -1.86 18.45 -0.92
N SER A 195 -1.15 19.29 -1.69
CA SER A 195 -0.67 18.94 -3.03
C SER A 195 0.22 17.69 -3.02
N ASN A 196 1.19 17.63 -2.09
CA ASN A 196 2.07 16.46 -1.97
C ASN A 196 1.32 15.22 -1.50
N LEU A 197 0.44 15.35 -0.51
CA LEU A 197 -0.38 14.23 -0.04
C LEU A 197 -1.25 13.67 -1.16
N ARG A 198 -1.88 14.56 -1.93
CA ARG A 198 -2.74 14.20 -3.06
C ARG A 198 -1.93 13.46 -4.14
N MET A 199 -0.91 14.11 -4.68
CA MET A 199 -0.14 13.61 -5.82
C MET A 199 0.64 12.31 -5.51
N ARG A 200 1.16 12.17 -4.28
CA ARG A 200 2.06 11.05 -3.93
C ARG A 200 1.38 9.89 -3.20
N ALA A 201 0.19 10.10 -2.65
CA ALA A 201 -0.51 9.07 -1.88
C ALA A 201 -1.95 8.85 -2.34
N ILE A 202 -2.76 9.91 -2.38
CA ILE A 202 -4.21 9.77 -2.61
C ILE A 202 -4.51 9.42 -4.06
N ASP A 203 -4.05 10.21 -5.04
CA ASP A 203 -4.40 10.00 -6.44
C ASP A 203 -3.90 8.62 -6.94
N PRO A 204 -2.65 8.19 -6.66
CA PRO A 204 -2.21 6.83 -7.02
C PRO A 204 -3.00 5.72 -6.32
N ALA A 205 -3.37 5.91 -5.05
CA ALA A 205 -4.17 4.94 -4.32
C ALA A 205 -5.59 4.83 -4.89
N VAL A 206 -6.21 5.97 -5.20
CA VAL A 206 -7.53 6.03 -5.82
C VAL A 206 -7.52 5.31 -7.16
N GLU A 207 -6.53 5.57 -8.00
CA GLU A 207 -6.39 4.93 -9.31
C GLU A 207 -6.25 3.41 -9.18
N GLU A 208 -5.33 2.93 -8.33
CA GLU A 208 -5.13 1.49 -8.12
C GLU A 208 -6.37 0.79 -7.57
N VAL A 209 -6.98 1.33 -6.51
CA VAL A 209 -8.16 0.71 -5.87
C VAL A 209 -9.34 0.70 -6.84
N SER A 210 -9.52 1.79 -7.60
CA SER A 210 -10.56 1.90 -8.62
C SER A 210 -10.28 1.06 -9.86
N ALA A 211 -9.05 0.61 -10.08
CA ALA A 211 -8.73 -0.33 -11.17
C ALA A 211 -8.90 -1.79 -10.74
N LEU A 212 -8.47 -2.12 -9.52
CA LEU A 212 -8.25 -3.52 -9.08
C LEU A 212 -9.33 -4.06 -8.15
N SER A 213 -10.25 -3.23 -7.64
CA SER A 213 -11.32 -3.69 -6.73
C SER A 213 -12.72 -3.56 -7.33
N ASP A 214 -13.70 -4.16 -6.66
CA ASP A 214 -15.13 -4.04 -6.97
C ASP A 214 -15.72 -2.64 -6.75
N TYR A 215 -14.92 -1.70 -6.24
CA TYR A 215 -15.34 -0.33 -5.94
C TYR A 215 -14.68 0.66 -6.87
N MET A 216 -15.41 1.73 -7.17
CA MET A 216 -14.83 3.00 -7.55
C MET A 216 -14.66 3.86 -6.29
N VAL A 217 -13.59 4.63 -6.20
CA VAL A 217 -13.26 5.45 -5.03
C VAL A 217 -12.86 6.86 -5.42
N GLU A 218 -13.42 7.89 -4.78
CA GLU A 218 -12.99 9.27 -4.96
C GLU A 218 -12.56 9.91 -3.64
N VAL A 219 -11.61 10.84 -3.70
CA VAL A 219 -11.22 11.65 -2.54
C VAL A 219 -11.19 13.13 -2.94
N GLN A 220 -12.14 13.90 -2.41
CA GLN A 220 -12.33 15.31 -2.74
C GLN A 220 -11.90 16.23 -1.59
N PRO A 221 -11.14 17.32 -1.83
CA PRO A 221 -10.75 18.25 -0.78
C PRO A 221 -11.92 19.11 -0.31
N ILE A 222 -11.99 19.36 1.01
CA ILE A 222 -12.87 20.33 1.63
C ILE A 222 -12.02 21.46 2.21
N LYS A 223 -12.30 22.70 1.78
CA LYS A 223 -11.56 23.89 2.18
C LYS A 223 -12.25 24.63 3.33
N THR A 224 -11.44 25.23 4.19
CA THR A 224 -11.84 26.27 5.14
C THR A 224 -11.00 27.50 4.84
N GLY A 225 -11.63 28.55 4.30
CA GLY A 225 -10.90 29.66 3.70
C GLY A 225 -10.04 29.20 2.53
N ARG A 226 -8.73 29.50 2.56
CA ARG A 226 -7.78 29.15 1.49
C ARG A 226 -7.15 27.76 1.65
N SER A 227 -7.27 27.16 2.83
CA SER A 227 -6.59 25.91 3.17
C SER A 227 -7.53 24.71 3.07
N VAL A 228 -7.03 23.58 2.59
CA VAL A 228 -7.73 22.30 2.71
C VAL A 228 -7.60 21.83 4.15
N THR A 229 -8.72 21.55 4.81
CA THR A 229 -8.75 21.10 6.22
C THR A 229 -9.25 19.67 6.35
N HIS A 230 -10.11 19.25 5.42
CA HIS A 230 -10.72 17.93 5.39
C HIS A 230 -10.70 17.36 3.97
N VAL A 231 -11.00 16.08 3.87
CA VAL A 231 -11.38 15.43 2.62
C VAL A 231 -12.72 14.72 2.79
N GLU A 232 -13.41 14.50 1.68
CA GLU A 232 -14.49 13.55 1.59
C GLU A 232 -14.04 12.35 0.76
N LEU A 233 -14.00 11.17 1.39
CA LEU A 233 -13.87 9.89 0.73
C LEU A 233 -15.25 9.46 0.25
N ARG A 234 -15.37 9.05 -1.02
CA ARG A 234 -16.60 8.55 -1.63
C ARG A 234 -16.35 7.18 -2.25
N TRP A 235 -17.34 6.29 -2.20
CA TRP A 235 -17.24 4.94 -2.75
C TRP A 235 -18.57 4.46 -3.33
N TRP A 236 -18.50 3.67 -4.39
CA TRP A 236 -19.65 3.00 -5.00
C TRP A 236 -19.22 1.69 -5.65
N ARG A 237 -20.13 0.71 -5.66
CA ARG A 237 -19.88 -0.57 -6.32
C ARG A 237 -19.91 -0.40 -7.83
N LYS A 238 -19.02 -1.12 -8.50
CA LYS A 238 -19.00 -1.25 -9.95
C LYS A 238 -20.17 -2.11 -10.45
N ASP A 239 -20.59 -1.83 -11.67
CA ASP A 239 -21.54 -2.62 -12.44
C ASP A 239 -20.83 -3.71 -13.26
N GLY A 240 -21.61 -4.56 -13.96
CA GLY A 240 -21.10 -5.79 -14.58
C GLY A 240 -19.97 -5.60 -15.61
N GLU A 241 -20.02 -4.54 -16.45
CA GLU A 241 -18.94 -4.29 -17.42
C GLU A 241 -17.63 -3.89 -16.71
N ALA A 242 -17.75 -3.05 -15.68
CA ALA A 242 -16.61 -2.63 -14.89
C ALA A 242 -16.01 -3.79 -14.07
N THR A 243 -16.82 -4.75 -13.61
CA THR A 243 -16.33 -5.99 -12.97
C THR A 243 -15.46 -6.82 -13.91
N GLY A 244 -15.86 -7.00 -15.18
CA GLY A 244 -15.05 -7.72 -16.16
C GLY A 244 -13.73 -7.03 -16.53
N LYS A 245 -13.61 -5.71 -16.31
CA LYS A 245 -12.33 -4.97 -16.41
C LYS A 245 -11.42 -5.26 -15.22
N VAL A 246 -11.99 -5.38 -14.02
CA VAL A 246 -11.25 -5.73 -12.79
C VAL A 246 -10.62 -7.11 -12.90
N GLU A 247 -11.38 -8.12 -13.30
CA GLU A 247 -10.89 -9.49 -13.45
C GLU A 247 -9.69 -9.56 -14.41
N ARG A 248 -9.79 -8.89 -15.56
CA ARG A 248 -8.67 -8.79 -16.51
C ARG A 248 -7.46 -8.08 -15.91
N ALA A 249 -7.66 -6.96 -15.22
CA ALA A 249 -6.57 -6.22 -14.59
C ALA A 249 -5.84 -7.06 -13.53
N LEU A 250 -6.57 -7.85 -12.72
CA LEU A 250 -6.00 -8.77 -11.74
C LEU A 250 -5.21 -9.90 -12.40
N GLN A 251 -5.72 -10.47 -13.50
CA GLN A 251 -4.99 -11.47 -14.30
C GLN A 251 -3.67 -10.90 -14.81
N PHE A 252 -3.67 -9.70 -15.40
CA PHE A 252 -2.44 -9.05 -15.88
C PHE A 252 -1.44 -8.73 -14.75
N ALA A 253 -1.94 -8.28 -13.59
CA ALA A 253 -1.10 -8.02 -12.41
C ALA A 253 -0.45 -9.32 -11.89
N SER A 254 -1.16 -10.44 -11.97
CA SER A 254 -0.65 -11.76 -11.61
C SER A 254 0.40 -12.27 -12.60
N THR A 255 0.15 -12.19 -13.90
CA THR A 255 1.11 -12.59 -14.93
C THR A 255 2.37 -11.74 -14.92
N GLY A 256 2.25 -10.43 -14.71
CA GLY A 256 3.39 -9.53 -14.55
C GLY A 256 4.26 -9.88 -13.34
N ARG A 257 3.66 -10.31 -12.23
CA ARG A 257 4.40 -10.81 -11.05
C ARG A 257 5.08 -12.14 -11.33
N LYS A 258 4.42 -13.08 -12.02
CA LYS A 258 5.01 -14.37 -12.40
C LYS A 258 6.22 -14.17 -13.31
N ALA A 259 6.13 -13.30 -14.32
CA ALA A 259 7.25 -12.92 -15.17
C ALA A 259 8.41 -12.27 -14.41
N LYS A 260 8.11 -11.42 -13.41
CA LYS A 260 9.14 -10.81 -12.53
C LYS A 260 9.75 -11.81 -11.54
N ALA A 261 9.04 -12.87 -11.14
CA ALA A 261 9.55 -13.90 -10.24
C ALA A 261 10.43 -14.92 -10.97
N GLU A 262 10.13 -15.20 -12.25
CA GLU A 262 10.91 -16.10 -13.11
C GLU A 262 12.18 -15.41 -13.68
N GLY A 263 12.22 -14.08 -13.74
CA GLY A 263 13.42 -13.29 -13.97
C GLY A 263 14.17 -13.01 -12.66
N ARG A 264 15.31 -13.68 -12.45
CA ARG A 264 16.16 -13.62 -11.25
C ARG A 264 16.52 -12.17 -10.87
N THR A 265 15.94 -11.70 -9.76
CA THR A 265 16.33 -10.59 -8.86
C THR A 265 17.43 -9.64 -9.34
N GLU A 266 17.03 -8.49 -9.86
CA GLU A 266 17.72 -7.23 -9.54
C GLU A 266 16.91 -6.49 -8.50
N GLU A 267 17.60 -6.09 -7.44
CA GLU A 267 17.09 -5.32 -6.34
C GLU A 267 16.66 -3.94 -6.85
N VAL A 268 15.37 -3.77 -7.15
CA VAL A 268 14.82 -2.45 -7.41
C VAL A 268 14.74 -1.73 -6.07
N ALA A 269 15.82 -1.02 -5.74
CA ALA A 269 15.79 0.09 -4.81
C ALA A 269 14.53 0.93 -5.10
N PRO A 270 13.85 1.48 -4.08
CA PRO A 270 12.65 2.28 -4.29
C PRO A 270 12.94 3.28 -5.39
N ILE A 271 12.06 3.35 -6.41
CA ILE A 271 12.15 4.34 -7.47
C ILE A 271 12.07 5.70 -6.78
N SER A 272 13.23 6.19 -6.38
CA SER A 272 13.50 7.57 -6.12
C SER A 272 13.33 8.19 -7.48
N THR A 273 12.15 8.75 -7.74
CA THR A 273 12.05 9.84 -8.70
C THR A 273 12.89 10.96 -8.09
N LYS A 274 14.22 10.88 -8.18
CA LYS A 274 15.10 12.02 -7.98
C LYS A 274 14.47 13.10 -8.87
N PRO A 275 14.09 14.27 -8.31
CA PRO A 275 13.59 15.35 -9.14
C PRO A 275 14.64 15.67 -10.19
N ARG A 276 14.21 16.08 -11.39
CA ARG A 276 15.13 16.52 -12.45
C ARG A 276 16.09 17.55 -11.85
N PRO A 277 17.41 17.33 -11.89
CA PRO A 277 18.36 18.24 -11.27
C PRO A 277 18.28 19.64 -11.90
N GLY A 278 18.34 20.69 -11.07
CA GLY A 278 18.18 22.07 -11.53
C GLY A 278 19.25 22.57 -12.51
N TRP A 279 20.42 21.92 -12.58
CA TRP A 279 21.44 22.23 -13.60
C TRP A 279 20.99 21.85 -15.02
N LEU A 280 20.06 20.89 -15.13
CA LEU A 280 19.50 20.44 -16.41
C LEU A 280 18.40 21.38 -16.92
N ASP A 281 17.83 22.21 -16.06
CA ASP A 281 16.84 23.23 -16.44
C ASP A 281 17.46 24.34 -17.30
N GLN A 282 18.77 24.60 -17.12
CA GLN A 282 19.53 25.53 -17.96
C GLN A 282 19.90 24.93 -19.33
N GLN A 283 19.81 23.61 -19.49
CA GLN A 283 20.21 22.89 -20.73
C GLN A 283 19.02 22.51 -21.63
N GLY A 284 17.79 22.87 -21.25
CA GLY A 284 16.61 22.74 -22.10
C GLY A 284 15.34 22.33 -21.35
N VAL A 285 14.21 22.40 -22.06
CA VAL A 285 12.88 22.02 -21.55
C VAL A 285 12.86 20.54 -21.18
N ALA A 286 12.27 20.21 -20.03
CA ALA A 286 12.13 18.84 -19.57
C ALA A 286 11.38 17.97 -20.58
N LEU A 287 11.81 16.72 -20.72
CA LEU A 287 11.10 15.71 -21.50
C LEU A 287 9.84 15.25 -20.75
N LYS A 288 8.94 14.55 -21.45
CA LYS A 288 7.72 14.00 -20.82
C LYS A 288 8.10 12.98 -19.75
N THR A 289 7.30 12.92 -18.68
CA THR A 289 7.47 11.93 -17.59
C THR A 289 7.53 10.49 -18.12
N GLN A 290 6.66 10.16 -19.07
CA GLN A 290 6.60 8.84 -19.73
C GLN A 290 7.89 8.50 -20.48
N THR A 291 8.60 9.50 -21.02
CA THR A 291 9.89 9.32 -21.70
C THR A 291 10.95 8.87 -20.70
N TYR A 292 10.97 9.50 -19.51
CA TYR A 292 11.89 9.13 -18.44
C TYR A 292 11.58 7.73 -17.86
N GLU A 293 10.31 7.39 -17.75
CA GLU A 293 9.88 6.05 -17.32
C GLU A 293 10.27 4.99 -18.35
N THR A 294 10.04 5.27 -19.64
CA THR A 294 10.39 4.39 -20.75
C THR A 294 11.90 4.13 -20.81
N ALA A 295 12.72 5.16 -20.65
CA ALA A 295 14.17 5.01 -20.61
C ALA A 295 14.64 4.18 -19.40
N ARG A 296 14.09 4.41 -18.20
CA ARG A 296 14.38 3.58 -17.01
C ARG A 296 13.99 2.11 -17.18
N LEU A 297 12.89 1.85 -17.88
CA LEU A 297 12.42 0.50 -18.19
C LEU A 297 13.32 -0.21 -19.23
N ARG A 298 13.78 0.52 -20.26
CA ARG A 298 14.57 -0.05 -21.36
C ARG A 298 16.06 -0.22 -21.02
N HIS A 299 16.58 0.65 -20.15
CA HIS A 299 18.00 0.71 -19.80
C HIS A 299 18.14 0.85 -18.27
N PRO A 300 17.85 -0.23 -17.51
CA PRO A 300 18.03 -0.22 -16.06
C PRO A 300 19.50 -0.01 -15.68
N GLY A 301 19.77 0.57 -14.51
CA GLY A 301 21.12 0.83 -14.00
C GLY A 301 21.75 2.17 -14.40
N TYR A 302 21.26 2.83 -15.46
CA TYR A 302 21.78 4.13 -15.90
C TYR A 302 21.19 5.31 -15.12
N ASP A 303 22.01 6.33 -14.79
CA ASP A 303 21.50 7.62 -14.29
C ASP A 303 20.88 8.41 -15.44
N ILE A 304 19.54 8.41 -15.48
CA ILE A 304 18.79 9.00 -16.57
C ILE A 304 19.05 10.49 -16.79
N TYR A 305 19.32 11.27 -15.73
CA TYR A 305 19.54 12.70 -15.88
C TYR A 305 20.97 13.01 -16.32
N TYR A 306 21.91 12.15 -15.96
CA TYR A 306 23.25 12.19 -16.55
C TYR A 306 23.20 11.93 -18.06
N VAL A 307 22.49 10.88 -18.49
CA VAL A 307 22.33 10.56 -19.92
C VAL A 307 21.55 11.65 -20.67
N GLU A 308 20.56 12.30 -20.03
CA GLU A 308 19.94 13.50 -20.61
C GLU A 308 20.95 14.64 -20.78
N GLY A 309 21.82 14.89 -19.79
CA GLY A 309 22.89 15.89 -19.92
C GLY A 309 23.86 15.60 -21.06
N GLU A 310 24.27 14.35 -21.23
CA GLU A 310 25.11 13.90 -22.35
C GLU A 310 24.41 14.10 -23.70
N TRP A 311 23.11 13.80 -23.77
CA TRP A 311 22.31 14.04 -24.97
C TRP A 311 22.21 15.52 -25.31
N ARG A 312 21.96 16.39 -24.31
CA ARG A 312 21.87 17.84 -24.50
C ARG A 312 23.21 18.42 -24.96
N SER A 313 24.31 17.99 -24.36
CA SER A 313 25.66 18.38 -24.77
C SER A 313 25.98 17.93 -26.19
N TRP A 314 25.64 16.68 -26.55
CA TRP A 314 25.81 16.16 -27.91
C TRP A 314 24.92 16.86 -28.94
N ALA A 315 23.75 17.34 -28.53
CA ALA A 315 22.81 18.08 -29.38
C ALA A 315 23.13 19.58 -29.47
N ALA A 316 24.04 20.10 -28.64
CA ALA A 316 24.42 21.51 -28.64
C ALA A 316 24.98 21.92 -30.01
N GLY A 317 24.34 22.89 -30.66
CA GLY A 317 24.72 23.39 -31.99
C GLY A 317 24.13 22.62 -33.18
N LYS A 318 23.29 21.61 -32.96
CA LYS A 318 22.52 20.93 -34.02
C LYS A 318 21.10 21.48 -34.13
N GLU A 319 20.46 21.24 -35.27
CA GLU A 319 19.05 21.59 -35.45
C GLU A 319 18.17 20.84 -34.44
N PRO A 320 17.24 21.52 -33.74
CA PRO A 320 16.39 20.88 -32.76
C PRO A 320 15.53 19.75 -33.37
N PRO A 321 15.44 18.58 -32.71
CA PRO A 321 14.61 17.50 -33.21
C PRO A 321 13.11 17.87 -33.14
N ALA A 322 12.36 17.48 -34.17
CA ALA A 322 10.90 17.65 -34.20
C ALA A 322 10.18 16.91 -33.06
N ASP A 323 10.76 15.79 -32.59
CA ASP A 323 10.29 15.04 -31.43
C ASP A 323 11.46 14.79 -30.47
N PRO A 324 11.65 15.65 -29.44
CA PRO A 324 12.75 15.54 -28.50
C PRO A 324 12.64 14.29 -27.61
N ASP A 325 11.43 13.81 -27.32
CA ASP A 325 11.20 12.60 -26.52
C ASP A 325 11.71 11.37 -27.27
N ARG A 326 11.33 11.23 -28.55
CA ARG A 326 11.77 10.12 -29.40
C ARG A 326 13.27 10.20 -29.71
N ALA A 327 13.79 11.40 -29.95
CA ALA A 327 15.22 11.62 -30.21
C ALA A 327 16.08 11.23 -29.00
N PHE A 328 15.65 11.59 -27.79
CA PHE A 328 16.34 11.19 -26.57
C PHE A 328 16.36 9.67 -26.38
N LEU A 329 15.23 8.97 -26.58
CA LEU A 329 15.20 7.51 -26.46
C LEU A 329 16.11 6.81 -27.48
N ALA A 330 16.20 7.35 -28.70
CA ALA A 330 17.11 6.83 -29.72
C ALA A 330 18.58 7.08 -29.36
N PHE A 331 18.90 8.26 -28.80
CA PHE A 331 20.23 8.56 -28.27
C PHE A 331 20.59 7.64 -27.11
N PHE A 332 19.68 7.47 -26.13
CA PHE A 332 19.90 6.64 -24.96
C PHE A 332 20.27 5.21 -25.36
N ARG A 333 19.55 4.63 -26.33
CA ARG A 333 19.87 3.31 -26.84
C ARG A 333 21.32 3.21 -27.32
N LYS A 334 21.78 4.16 -28.14
CA LYS A 334 23.17 4.20 -28.63
C LYS A 334 24.17 4.45 -27.51
N PHE A 335 23.82 5.29 -26.55
CA PHE A 335 24.64 5.58 -25.37
C PHE A 335 24.85 4.32 -24.53
N ALA A 336 23.80 3.54 -24.28
CA ALA A 336 23.89 2.29 -23.54
C ALA A 336 24.68 1.21 -24.30
N GLU A 337 24.48 1.10 -25.63
CA GLU A 337 25.28 0.20 -26.49
C GLU A 337 26.78 0.54 -26.45
N ALA A 338 27.14 1.83 -26.34
CA ALA A 338 28.53 2.29 -26.27
C ALA A 338 29.13 2.27 -24.85
N ASN A 339 28.30 2.23 -23.80
CA ASN A 339 28.72 2.31 -22.41
C ASN A 339 28.00 1.22 -21.57
N PRO A 340 28.33 -0.07 -21.76
CA PRO A 340 27.72 -1.16 -20.98
C PRO A 340 28.10 -1.04 -19.49
N ILE A 341 27.15 -1.35 -18.60
CA ILE A 341 27.32 -1.32 -17.13
C ILE A 341 27.32 -2.76 -16.61
#